data_AF-A0A1Q7H453-F1
#
_entry.id   AF-A0A1Q7H453-F1
#
_cell.length_a   1.000
_cell.length_b   1.000
_cell.length_c   1.000
_cell.angle_alpha   90.00
_cell.angle_beta   90.00
_cell.angle_gamma   90.00
#
_symmetry.space_group_name_H-M   'P 1'
#
loop_
_entity.id
_entity.type
_entity.pdbx_description
1 polymer ?
#
loop_
_entity_poly.entity_id
_entity_poly.type
_entity_poly.pdbx_seq_one_letter_code
_entity_poly.pdbx_strand_id
1 'polypeptide(L)'
;MVNWIAQWAAYQFTLEAMHIPARPAASFTAMIAVNLGGIVRVTPANVGVMQAAMAGALLAFGVPAERGVAAGFALQAIQVLPILAFGVALVGRSGLKRLLATTEADLAKVG
;
A
#
# COMPACT_ATOMS: atom_id res chain seq x y z
N MET A 1 -7.37 -11.43 -14.55
CA MET A 1 -5.99 -11.95 -14.72
C MET A 1 -4.95 -10.85 -14.76
N VAL A 2 -5.11 -9.81 -15.58
CA VAL A 2 -4.16 -8.68 -15.67
C VAL A 2 -3.82 -8.03 -14.31
N ASN A 3 -4.81 -7.80 -13.45
CA ASN A 3 -4.59 -7.22 -12.12
C ASN A 3 -3.62 -8.03 -11.25
N TRP A 4 -3.75 -9.35 -11.23
CA TRP A 4 -2.90 -10.23 -10.43
C TRP A 4 -1.45 -10.25 -10.93
N ILE A 5 -1.28 -10.25 -12.26
CA ILE A 5 0.05 -10.21 -12.88
C ILE A 5 0.72 -8.85 -12.63
N ALA A 6 -0.02 -7.76 -12.82
CA ALA A 6 0.49 -6.41 -12.53
C ALA A 6 0.84 -6.23 -11.06
N GLN A 7 0.02 -6.78 -10.15
CA GLN A 7 0.32 -6.78 -8.72
C GLN A 7 1.60 -7.56 -8.44
N TRP A 8 1.73 -8.79 -8.95
CA TRP A 8 2.95 -9.57 -8.75
C TRP A 8 4.19 -8.86 -9.31
N ALA A 9 4.09 -8.27 -10.50
CA ALA A 9 5.17 -7.48 -11.09
C ALA A 9 5.56 -6.28 -10.20
N ALA A 10 4.59 -5.59 -9.59
CA ALA A 10 4.86 -4.52 -8.65
C ALA A 10 5.65 -5.00 -7.43
N TYR A 11 5.34 -6.19 -6.89
CA TYR A 11 6.13 -6.79 -5.81
C TYR A 11 7.55 -7.11 -6.28
N GLN A 12 7.71 -7.71 -7.46
CA GLN A 12 9.01 -8.03 -8.02
C GLN A 12 9.87 -6.77 -8.23
N PHE A 13 9.33 -5.75 -8.88
CA PHE A 13 10.03 -4.49 -9.11
C PHE A 13 10.34 -3.73 -7.83
N THR A 14 9.49 -3.82 -6.81
CA THR A 14 9.78 -3.23 -5.50
C THR A 14 10.98 -3.91 -4.86
N LEU A 15 11.05 -5.24 -4.88
CA LEU A 15 12.20 -5.98 -4.34
C LEU A 15 13.49 -5.68 -5.11
N GLU A 16 13.41 -5.60 -6.43
CA GLU A 16 14.54 -5.23 -7.29
C GLU A 16 15.02 -3.79 -7.02
N ALA A 17 14.10 -2.83 -6.92
CA ALA A 17 14.41 -1.43 -6.58
C ALA A 17 15.02 -1.29 -5.19
N MET A 18 14.69 -2.19 -4.27
CA MET A 18 15.28 -2.26 -2.92
C MET A 18 16.56 -3.08 -2.85
N HIS A 19 17.10 -3.51 -3.99
CA HIS A 19 18.30 -4.33 -4.08
C HIS A 19 18.20 -5.61 -3.22
N ILE A 20 17.01 -6.18 -3.14
CA ILE A 20 16.75 -7.46 -2.49
C ILE A 20 16.75 -8.54 -3.60
N PRO A 21 17.77 -9.41 -3.65
CA PRO A 21 17.84 -10.47 -4.67
C PRO A 21 16.77 -11.52 -4.37
N ALA A 22 15.57 -11.29 -4.87
CA ALA A 22 14.41 -12.15 -4.66
C ALA A 22 14.07 -12.90 -5.96
N ARG A 23 13.97 -14.23 -5.85
CA ARG A 23 13.41 -15.05 -6.92
C ARG A 23 11.94 -14.66 -7.15
N PRO A 24 11.38 -14.83 -8.36
CA PRO A 24 9.96 -14.55 -8.62
C PRO A 24 8.99 -15.30 -7.67
N ALA A 25 9.39 -16.49 -7.19
CA ALA A 25 8.63 -17.21 -6.18
C ALA A 25 8.52 -16.44 -4.85
N ALA A 26 9.56 -15.74 -4.42
CA ALA A 26 9.57 -14.98 -3.17
C ALA A 26 8.64 -13.76 -3.23
N SER A 27 8.64 -13.03 -4.35
CA SER A 27 7.71 -11.91 -4.57
C SER A 27 6.27 -12.38 -4.68
N PHE A 28 6.03 -13.56 -5.29
CA PHE A 28 4.70 -14.16 -5.35
C PHE A 28 4.20 -14.57 -3.96
N THR A 29 5.03 -15.24 -3.17
CA THR A 29 4.68 -15.61 -1.78
C THR A 29 4.39 -14.38 -0.93
N ALA A 30 5.19 -13.32 -1.07
CA ALA A 30 4.94 -12.06 -0.40
C ALA A 30 3.60 -11.42 -0.82
N MET A 31 3.28 -11.44 -2.12
CA MET A 31 1.98 -10.96 -2.62
C MET A 31 0.81 -11.73 -1.99
N ILE A 32 0.90 -13.06 -1.93
CA ILE A 32 -0.14 -13.88 -1.29
C ILE A 32 -0.24 -13.56 0.20
N ALA A 33 0.88 -13.54 0.92
CA ALA A 33 0.91 -13.27 2.36
C ALA A 33 0.33 -11.89 2.71
N VAL A 34 0.71 -10.84 1.98
CA VAL A 34 0.22 -9.48 2.21
C VAL A 34 -1.26 -9.35 1.82
N ASN A 35 -1.71 -9.96 0.72
CA ASN A 35 -3.13 -9.98 0.36
C ASN A 35 -3.98 -10.68 1.44
N LEU A 36 -3.50 -11.81 1.99
CA LEU A 36 -4.16 -12.50 3.09
C LEU A 36 -4.16 -11.66 4.38
N GLY A 37 -3.02 -11.05 4.72
CA GLY A 37 -2.90 -10.13 5.86
C GLY A 37 -3.80 -8.90 5.73
N GLY A 38 -4.10 -8.49 4.49
CA GLY A 38 -4.99 -7.37 4.20
C GLY A 38 -6.48 -7.64 4.39
N ILE A 39 -6.90 -8.91 4.56
CA ILE A 39 -8.32 -9.28 4.72
C ILE A 39 -8.91 -8.67 5.98
N VAL A 40 -8.16 -8.70 7.09
CA VAL A 40 -8.60 -8.15 8.37
C VAL A 40 -7.94 -6.80 8.59
N ARG A 41 -8.75 -5.73 8.70
CA ARG A 41 -8.23 -4.39 8.97
C ARG A 41 -7.99 -4.17 10.45
N VAL A 42 -6.84 -4.63 10.93
CA VAL A 42 -6.46 -4.56 12.36
C VAL A 42 -5.90 -3.17 12.73
N THR A 43 -5.29 -2.45 11.78
CA THR A 43 -4.65 -1.15 12.02
C THR A 43 -5.07 -0.10 10.98
N PRO A 44 -4.97 1.21 11.29
CA PRO A 44 -5.19 2.27 10.30
C PRO A 44 -4.30 2.04 9.07
N ALA A 45 -4.92 1.96 7.88
CA ALA A 45 -4.27 1.62 6.61
C ALA A 45 -3.48 0.30 6.58
N ASN A 46 -3.73 -0.64 7.51
CA ASN A 46 -2.99 -1.89 7.66
C ASN A 46 -1.47 -1.72 7.82
N VAL A 47 -1.05 -0.55 8.31
CA VAL A 47 0.36 -0.27 8.62
C VAL A 47 0.78 -1.15 9.80
N GLY A 48 1.93 -1.79 9.67
CA GLY A 48 2.42 -2.85 10.56
C GLY A 48 2.04 -4.24 10.07
N VAL A 49 0.78 -4.48 9.69
CA VAL A 49 0.30 -5.79 9.22
C VAL A 49 0.92 -6.15 7.87
N MET A 50 0.92 -5.23 6.91
CA MET A 50 1.53 -5.48 5.61
C MET A 50 3.05 -5.71 5.72
N GLN A 51 3.72 -4.92 6.55
CA GLN A 51 5.16 -5.02 6.78
C GLN A 51 5.52 -6.35 7.44
N ALA A 52 4.74 -6.78 8.43
CA ALA A 52 4.92 -8.07 9.07
C ALA A 52 4.66 -9.23 8.11
N ALA A 53 3.61 -9.16 7.28
CA ALA A 53 3.31 -10.18 6.28
C ALA A 53 4.39 -10.26 5.20
N MET A 54 4.89 -9.11 4.73
CA MET A 54 5.99 -9.03 3.76
C MET A 54 7.28 -9.64 4.35
N ALA A 55 7.67 -9.22 5.55
CA ALA A 55 8.86 -9.75 6.21
C ALA A 55 8.73 -11.25 6.49
N GLY A 56 7.58 -11.69 7.02
CA GLY A 56 7.29 -13.11 7.27
C GLY A 56 7.40 -13.97 6.02
N ALA A 57 6.86 -13.51 4.90
CA ALA A 57 6.94 -14.23 3.63
C ALA A 57 8.38 -14.33 3.12
N LEU A 58 9.14 -13.25 3.17
CA LEU A 58 10.49 -13.20 2.63
C LEU A 58 11.54 -13.90 3.51
N LEU A 59 11.28 -14.06 4.80
CA LEU A 59 12.10 -14.85 5.71
C LEU A 59 12.27 -16.29 5.23
N ALA A 60 11.21 -16.90 4.67
CA ALA A 60 11.26 -18.24 4.10
C ALA A 60 12.23 -18.37 2.90
N PHE A 61 12.64 -17.24 2.33
CA PHE A 61 13.58 -17.15 1.21
C PHE A 61 14.95 -16.59 1.62
N GLY A 62 15.22 -16.48 2.93
CA GLY A 62 16.50 -16.02 3.47
C GLY A 62 16.69 -14.50 3.45
N VAL A 63 15.63 -13.73 3.23
CA VAL A 63 15.70 -12.26 3.32
C VAL A 63 15.55 -11.84 4.78
N PRO A 64 16.46 -11.02 5.34
CA PRO A 64 16.34 -10.50 6.70
C PRO A 64 15.03 -9.73 6.92
N ALA A 65 14.46 -9.86 8.11
CA ALA A 65 13.20 -9.22 8.45
C ALA A 65 13.25 -7.69 8.30
N GLU A 66 14.37 -7.03 8.63
CA GLU A 66 14.49 -5.58 8.48
C GLU A 66 14.35 -5.16 7.00
N ARG A 67 14.94 -5.93 6.09
CA ARG A 67 14.81 -5.70 4.64
C ARG A 67 13.39 -5.97 4.16
N GLY A 68 12.72 -6.99 4.69
CA GLY A 68 11.33 -7.29 4.37
C GLY A 68 10.36 -6.20 4.82
N VAL A 69 10.57 -5.64 6.02
CA VAL A 69 9.81 -4.49 6.53
C VAL A 69 10.04 -3.26 5.65
N ALA A 70 11.29 -2.96 5.31
CA ALA A 70 11.64 -1.85 4.42
C ALA A 70 10.97 -1.98 3.05
N ALA A 71 11.01 -3.18 2.46
CA ALA A 71 10.32 -3.47 1.21
C ALA A 71 8.80 -3.29 1.31
N GLY A 72 8.20 -3.70 2.44
CA GLY A 72 6.78 -3.48 2.72
C GLY A 72 6.39 -2.00 2.72
N PHE A 73 7.22 -1.14 3.34
CA PHE A 73 7.02 0.31 3.29
C PHE A 73 7.20 0.88 1.89
N ALA A 74 8.24 0.48 1.17
CA ALA A 74 8.48 0.92 -0.21
C ALA A 74 7.30 0.57 -1.11
N LEU A 75 6.80 -0.65 -1.00
CA LEU A 75 5.64 -1.13 -1.75
C LEU A 75 4.38 -0.32 -1.40
N GLN A 76 4.16 -0.03 -0.13
CA GLN A 76 3.00 0.76 0.31
C GLN A 76 3.09 2.20 -0.20
N ALA A 77 4.28 2.79 -0.23
CA ALA A 77 4.50 4.10 -0.83
C ALA A 77 4.19 4.09 -2.33
N ILE A 78 4.63 3.08 -3.07
CA ILE A 78 4.34 2.90 -4.51
C ILE A 78 2.84 2.78 -4.77
N GLN A 79 2.08 2.13 -3.87
CA GLN A 79 0.63 1.97 -4.05
C GLN A 79 -0.17 3.21 -3.64
N VAL A 80 0.26 3.90 -2.58
CA VAL A 80 -0.53 4.99 -1.98
C VAL A 80 -0.18 6.35 -2.56
N LEU A 81 1.11 6.66 -2.74
CA LEU A 81 1.55 8.00 -3.16
C LEU A 81 1.00 8.41 -4.54
N PRO A 82 0.97 7.56 -5.57
CA PRO A 82 0.41 7.95 -6.86
C PRO A 82 -1.08 8.30 -6.74
N ILE A 83 -1.84 7.51 -5.98
CA ILE A 83 -3.27 7.75 -5.77
C ILE A 83 -3.48 9.06 -5.01
N LEU A 84 -2.70 9.33 -3.96
CA LEU A 84 -2.75 10.60 -3.25
C LEU A 84 -2.38 11.78 -4.16
N ALA A 85 -1.34 11.64 -4.98
CA ALA A 85 -0.94 12.66 -5.94
C ALA A 85 -2.04 12.95 -6.96
N PHE A 86 -2.66 11.93 -7.53
CA PHE A 86 -3.81 12.10 -8.43
C PHE A 86 -5.02 12.70 -7.72
N GLY A 87 -5.31 12.28 -6.48
CA GLY A 87 -6.37 12.86 -5.67
C GLY A 87 -6.17 14.37 -5.48
N VAL A 88 -4.95 14.78 -5.10
CA VAL A 88 -4.60 16.20 -4.95
C VAL A 88 -4.68 16.95 -6.29
N ALA A 89 -4.17 16.36 -7.37
CA ALA A 89 -4.13 17.00 -8.69
C ALA A 89 -5.54 17.19 -9.29
N LEU A 90 -6.41 16.18 -9.17
CA LEU A 90 -7.74 16.17 -9.78
C LEU A 90 -8.80 16.84 -8.91
N VAL A 91 -8.74 16.63 -7.58
CA VAL A 91 -9.75 17.15 -6.64
C VAL A 91 -9.34 18.53 -6.14
N GLY A 92 -8.06 18.70 -5.79
CA GLY A 92 -7.41 19.97 -5.47
C GLY A 92 -8.29 21.01 -4.74
N ARG A 93 -8.19 22.26 -5.18
CA ARG A 93 -8.96 23.38 -4.60
C ARG A 93 -10.46 23.24 -4.79
N SER A 94 -10.91 22.61 -5.87
CA SER A 94 -12.32 22.53 -6.24
C SER A 94 -13.11 21.63 -5.30
N GLY A 95 -12.56 20.46 -4.95
CA GLY A 95 -13.18 19.53 -4.01
C GLY A 95 -13.06 20.01 -2.57
N LEU A 96 -11.92 20.61 -2.18
CA LEU A 96 -11.77 21.18 -0.84
C LEU A 96 -12.78 22.30 -0.57
N LYS A 97 -13.02 23.18 -1.55
CA LYS A 97 -14.06 24.22 -1.46
C LYS A 97 -15.46 23.61 -1.33
N ARG A 98 -15.76 22.53 -2.07
CA ARG A 98 -17.06 21.84 -1.96
C ARG A 98 -17.25 21.19 -0.58
N LEU A 99 -16.22 20.56 -0.04
CA LEU A 99 -16.26 19.93 1.29
C LEU A 99 -16.51 20.97 2.39
N LEU A 100 -15.83 22.12 2.32
CA LEU A 100 -16.05 23.22 3.27
C LEU A 100 -17.45 23.83 3.15
N ALA A 101 -17.92 24.07 1.92
CA ALA A 101 -19.26 24.60 1.68
C ALA A 101 -20.37 23.64 2.18
N THR A 102 -20.17 22.32 2.09
CA THR A 102 -21.11 21.35 2.68
C THR A 102 -21.11 21.36 4.19
N THR A 103 -19.96 21.55 4.84
CA THR A 103 -19.87 21.67 6.31
C THR A 103 -20.56 22.94 6.80
N GLU A 104 -20.38 24.07 6.12
CA GLU A 104 -21.06 25.33 6.44
C GLU A 104 -22.59 25.22 6.28
N ALA A 105 -23.05 24.56 5.22
CA ALA A 105 -24.46 24.32 4.97
C ALA A 105 -25.11 23.38 6.00
N ASP A 106 -24.38 22.40 6.53
CA ASP A 106 -24.87 21.51 7.59
C ASP A 106 -24.93 22.21 8.95
N LEU A 107 -23.92 23.02 9.29
CA LEU A 107 -23.93 23.82 10.52
C LEU A 107 -25.09 24.83 10.55
N ALA A 108 -25.43 25.42 9.40
CA ALA A 108 -26.55 26.35 9.26
C ALA A 108 -27.93 25.70 9.39
N LYS A 109 -28.04 24.37 9.32
CA LYS A 109 -29.31 23.62 9.50
C LYS A 109 -29.56 23.17 10.94
N VAL A 110 -28.53 23.22 11.79
CA VAL A 110 -28.57 22.70 13.17
C VAL A 110 -28.68 23.83 14.21
N GLY A 111 -28.38 25.08 13.84
CA GLY A 111 -28.61 26.28 14.65
C GLY A 111 -29.91 26.99 14.30
#